data_AF-A0A8T1UXC7-F1
#
_entry.id   AF-A0A8T1UXC7-F1
#
_cell.length_a   1.000
_cell.length_b   1.000
_cell.length_c   1.000
_cell.angle_alpha   90.00
_cell.angle_beta   90.00
_cell.angle_gamma   90.00
#
_symmetry.space_group_name_H-M   'P 1'
#
loop_
_entity.id
_entity.type
_entity.pdbx_description
1 polymer ?
#
loop_
_entity_poly.entity_id
_entity_poly.type
_entity_poly.pdbx_seq_one_letter_code
_entity_poly.pdbx_strand_id
1 'polypeptide(L)'
;MGSTEHELRLKFLFANQDGVRVELSFPKETTVAEAKAQLMHVPVTEDAKSVRLICMGRGILQDTHTLGSAVPAFDTHPTPVNVSVFHKTQQAVQEPTRSHVTAKTVESAGCGCVIC
;
A
#
# COMPACT_ATOMS: atom_id res chain seq x y z
N MET A 1 3.45 27.83 -21.74
CA MET A 1 2.97 27.91 -20.35
C MET A 1 2.40 26.54 -20.03
N GLY A 2 3.14 25.74 -19.27
CA GLY A 2 2.91 24.29 -19.14
C GLY A 2 1.83 23.99 -18.10
N SER A 3 0.75 23.35 -18.53
CA SER A 3 -0.41 23.03 -17.73
C SER A 3 -0.13 21.87 -16.76
N THR A 4 0.46 22.16 -15.60
CA THR A 4 0.56 21.20 -14.48
C THR A 4 -0.80 20.89 -13.85
N GLU A 5 -1.86 21.58 -14.27
CA GLU A 5 -3.23 21.47 -13.72
C GLU A 5 -3.90 20.14 -14.06
N HIS A 6 -3.38 19.42 -15.06
CA HIS A 6 -3.89 18.11 -15.49
C HIS A 6 -3.05 16.95 -14.96
N GLU A 7 -2.01 17.20 -14.16
CA GLU A 7 -1.13 16.16 -13.64
C GLU A 7 -1.37 15.91 -12.15
N LEU A 8 -1.29 14.64 -11.77
CA LEU A 8 -1.39 14.15 -10.41
C LEU A 8 -0.05 13.63 -9.99
N ARG A 9 0.47 14.16 -8.88
CA ARG A 9 1.68 13.66 -8.26
C ARG A 9 1.30 12.58 -7.26
N LEU A 10 1.71 11.35 -7.51
CA LEU A 10 1.39 10.20 -6.66
C LEU A 10 2.65 9.71 -5.96
N LYS A 11 2.53 9.52 -4.65
CA LYS A 11 3.57 8.93 -3.82
C LYS A 11 3.18 7.49 -3.48
N PHE A 12 3.81 6.55 -4.16
CA PHE A 12 3.61 5.13 -3.94
C PHE A 12 4.40 4.65 -2.72
N LEU A 13 3.68 4.09 -1.76
CA LEU A 13 4.21 3.54 -0.52
C LEU A 13 4.08 2.02 -0.59
N PHE A 14 5.20 1.31 -0.72
CA PHE A 14 5.18 -0.14 -0.85
C PHE A 14 5.00 -0.78 0.52
N ALA A 15 3.81 -1.33 0.78
CA ALA A 15 3.47 -1.90 2.09
C ALA A 15 4.32 -3.13 2.46
N ASN A 16 4.78 -3.88 1.45
CA ASN A 16 5.55 -5.12 1.64
C ASN A 16 7.07 -4.89 1.60
N GLN A 17 7.52 -3.65 1.31
CA GLN A 17 8.93 -3.30 1.21
C GLN A 17 9.19 -2.03 2.02
N ASP A 18 9.59 -2.24 3.27
CA ASP A 18 9.76 -1.16 4.24
C ASP A 18 10.76 -0.11 3.73
N GLY A 19 10.38 1.17 3.85
CA GLY A 19 11.19 2.30 3.39
C GLY A 19 11.16 2.61 1.88
N VAL A 20 10.60 1.74 1.03
CA VAL A 20 10.57 1.98 -0.43
C VAL A 20 9.44 2.93 -0.81
N ARG A 21 9.80 4.06 -1.42
CA ARG A 21 8.88 5.11 -1.85
C ARG A 21 9.19 5.53 -3.27
N VAL A 22 8.17 5.57 -4.12
CA VAL A 22 8.31 5.98 -5.52
C VAL A 22 7.34 7.12 -5.76
N GLU A 23 7.86 8.26 -6.21
CA GLU A 23 7.04 9.42 -6.58
C GLU A 23 7.01 9.52 -8.11
N LEU A 24 5.81 9.44 -8.69
CA LEU A 24 5.60 9.61 -10.13
C LEU A 24 4.48 10.61 -10.37
N SER A 25 4.50 11.23 -11.54
CA SER A 25 3.45 12.16 -11.98
C SER A 25 2.73 11.56 -13.17
N PHE A 26 1.40 11.61 -13.16
CA PHE A 26 0.56 11.09 -14.23
C PHE A 26 -0.52 12.09 -14.60
N PRO A 27 -0.92 12.17 -15.87
CA PRO A 27 -2.15 12.87 -16.26
C PRO A 27 -3.38 12.33 -15.50
N LYS A 28 -4.34 13.20 -15.18
CA LYS A 28 -5.61 12.85 -14.53
C LYS A 28 -6.44 11.86 -15.36
N GLU A 29 -6.28 11.91 -16.68
CA GLU A 29 -6.95 11.06 -17.66
C GLU A 29 -6.39 9.63 -17.65
N THR A 30 -5.16 9.44 -17.17
CA THR A 30 -4.49 8.13 -17.15
C THR A 30 -5.27 7.17 -16.27
N THR A 31 -5.42 5.95 -16.76
CA THR A 31 -6.11 4.88 -16.03
C THR A 31 -5.22 4.28 -14.95
N VAL A 32 -5.87 3.70 -13.94
CA VAL A 32 -5.16 2.95 -12.89
C VAL A 32 -4.38 1.78 -13.50
N ALA A 33 -4.89 1.16 -14.58
CA ALA A 33 -4.19 0.10 -15.31
C ALA A 33 -2.84 0.56 -15.89
N GLU A 34 -2.82 1.72 -16.54
CA GLU A 34 -1.60 2.31 -17.10
C GLU A 34 -0.60 2.70 -16.01
N ALA A 35 -1.09 3.26 -14.90
CA ALA A 35 -0.24 3.57 -13.76
C ALA A 35 0.39 2.31 -13.15
N LYS A 36 -0.36 1.20 -13.06
CA LYS A 36 0.18 -0.10 -12.65
C LYS A 36 1.21 -0.63 -13.63
N ALA A 37 0.98 -0.52 -14.93
CA ALA A 37 1.94 -0.96 -15.94
C ALA A 37 3.27 -0.20 -15.81
N GLN A 38 3.24 1.12 -15.59
CA GLN A 38 4.46 1.89 -15.29
C GLN A 38 5.13 1.44 -13.99
N LEU A 39 4.34 1.13 -12.96
CA LEU A 39 4.89 0.60 -11.72
C LEU A 39 5.55 -0.77 -11.90
N MET A 40 5.10 -1.61 -12.83
CA MET A 40 5.72 -2.92 -13.10
C MET A 40 7.14 -2.81 -13.66
N HIS A 41 7.50 -1.66 -14.24
CA HIS A 41 8.83 -1.41 -14.79
C HIS A 41 9.83 -0.93 -13.72
N VAL A 42 9.37 -0.74 -12.48
CA VAL A 42 10.22 -0.32 -11.37
C VAL A 42 10.90 -1.58 -10.78
N PRO A 43 12.19 -1.54 -10.41
CA PRO A 43 12.92 -2.72 -9.92
C PRO A 43 12.25 -3.44 -8.74
N VAL A 44 11.47 -2.70 -7.95
CA VAL A 44 10.73 -3.16 -6.77
C VAL A 44 9.64 -4.20 -7.13
N THR A 45 9.22 -4.24 -8.39
CA THR A 45 8.12 -5.08 -8.88
C THR A 45 8.54 -6.06 -9.98
N GLU A 46 9.85 -6.21 -10.23
CA GLU A 46 10.37 -7.01 -11.35
C GLU A 46 9.87 -8.46 -11.33
N ASP A 47 9.66 -9.03 -10.13
CA ASP A 47 9.10 -10.38 -9.92
C ASP A 47 7.64 -10.40 -9.42
N ALA A 48 6.90 -9.31 -9.59
CA ALA A 48 5.54 -9.19 -9.09
C ALA A 48 4.55 -10.00 -9.96
N LYS A 49 3.78 -10.89 -9.33
CA LYS A 49 2.63 -11.57 -9.97
C LYS A 49 1.45 -10.61 -10.12
N SER A 50 1.22 -9.75 -9.14
CA SER A 50 0.17 -8.74 -9.19
C SER A 50 0.47 -7.56 -8.27
N VAL A 51 -0.01 -6.39 -8.66
CA VAL A 51 0.12 -5.14 -7.89
C VAL A 51 -1.28 -4.60 -7.61
N ARG A 52 -1.54 -4.27 -6.34
CA ARG A 52 -2.77 -3.61 -5.91
C ARG A 52 -2.43 -2.20 -5.45
N LEU A 53 -3.16 -1.23 -5.98
CA LEU A 53 -3.09 0.17 -5.57
C LEU A 53 -4.24 0.42 -4.59
N ILE A 54 -3.94 1.02 -3.44
CA ILE A 54 -4.89 1.32 -2.38
C ILE A 54 -4.76 2.79 -2.01
N CYS A 55 -5.83 3.56 -2.21
CA CYS A 55 -5.90 4.95 -1.78
C CYS A 55 -6.65 5.06 -0.45
N MET A 56 -6.07 5.78 0.50
CA MET A 56 -6.69 6.01 1.81
C MET A 56 -8.03 6.74 1.63
N GLY A 57 -9.10 6.17 2.17
CA GLY A 57 -10.47 6.71 2.04
C GLY A 57 -11.25 6.26 0.79
N ARG A 58 -10.60 5.59 -0.18
CA ARG A 58 -11.27 5.03 -1.37
C ARG A 58 -11.09 3.52 -1.52
N GLY A 59 -10.14 2.93 -0.79
CA GLY A 59 -9.87 1.50 -0.83
C GLY A 59 -9.05 1.11 -2.07
N ILE A 60 -9.30 -0.10 -2.59
CA ILE A 60 -8.55 -0.66 -3.72
C ILE A 60 -8.98 0.04 -5.01
N LEU A 61 -8.02 0.59 -5.75
CA LEU A 61 -8.26 1.26 -7.02
C LEU A 61 -8.51 0.23 -8.12
N GLN A 62 -9.60 0.42 -8.85
CA GLN A 62 -9.99 -0.41 -9.98
C GLN A 62 -9.31 0.05 -11.27
N ASP A 63 -8.89 -0.91 -12.10
CA ASP A 63 -8.11 -0.67 -13.32
C ASP A 63 -8.84 0.16 -14.38
N THR A 64 -10.16 0.08 -14.39
CA THR A 64 -11.05 0.80 -15.32
C THR A 64 -11.20 2.28 -14.98
N HIS A 65 -10.86 2.70 -13.77
CA HIS A 65 -11.00 4.09 -13.35
C HIS A 65 -9.79 4.93 -13.76
N THR A 66 -10.04 6.19 -14.06
CA THR A 66 -9.00 7.21 -14.24
C THR A 66 -8.45 7.66 -12.89
N LEU A 67 -7.17 8.01 -12.83
CA LEU A 67 -6.53 8.50 -11.62
C LEU A 67 -7.25 9.74 -11.06
N GLY A 68 -7.69 10.66 -11.92
CA GLY A 68 -8.44 11.85 -11.51
C GLY A 68 -9.74 11.55 -10.74
N SER A 69 -10.40 10.43 -11.04
CA SER A 69 -11.60 9.99 -10.32
C SER A 69 -11.28 9.07 -9.13
N ALA A 70 -10.18 8.32 -9.23
CA ALA A 70 -9.80 7.26 -8.32
C ALA A 70 -9.00 7.75 -7.11
N VAL A 71 -8.31 8.88 -7.21
CA VAL A 71 -7.53 9.48 -6.12
C VAL A 71 -7.81 10.98 -6.00
N PRO A 72 -7.77 11.54 -4.79
CA PRO A 72 -7.87 12.98 -4.62
C PRO A 72 -6.66 13.68 -5.27
N ALA A 73 -6.94 14.77 -5.98
CA ALA A 73 -5.93 15.64 -6.57
C ALA A 73 -5.51 16.69 -5.55
N PHE A 74 -4.20 16.86 -5.37
CA PHE A 74 -3.63 17.90 -4.53
C PHE A 74 -2.51 18.61 -5.29
N ASP A 75 -2.56 19.94 -5.32
CA ASP A 75 -1.54 20.75 -6.00
C ASP A 75 -0.33 21.03 -5.09
N THR A 76 -0.53 20.96 -3.78
CA THR A 76 0.49 21.33 -2.77
C THR A 76 1.36 20.17 -2.32
N HIS A 77 0.92 18.92 -2.49
CA HIS A 77 1.63 17.74 -2.04
C HIS A 77 1.25 16.50 -2.85
N PRO A 78 2.16 15.54 -3.03
CA PRO A 78 1.83 14.30 -3.72
C PRO A 78 0.85 13.44 -2.91
N THR A 79 -0.15 12.87 -3.58
CA THR A 79 -1.16 12.00 -2.97
C THR A 79 -0.53 10.66 -2.59
N PRO A 80 -0.57 10.25 -1.30
CA PRO A 80 -0.06 8.95 -0.89
C PRO A 80 -0.98 7.82 -1.37
N VAL A 81 -0.39 6.84 -2.05
CA VAL A 81 -1.07 5.62 -2.51
C VAL A 81 -0.30 4.42 -2.00
N ASN A 82 -0.96 3.57 -1.23
CA ASN A 82 -0.36 2.32 -0.76
C ASN A 82 -0.32 1.30 -1.88
N VAL A 83 0.80 0.62 -2.02
CA VAL A 83 1.05 -0.40 -3.05
C VAL A 83 1.32 -1.72 -2.36
N SER A 84 0.48 -2.71 -2.66
CA SER A 84 0.70 -4.09 -2.25
C SER A 84 1.19 -4.87 -3.45
N VAL A 85 2.39 -5.42 -3.36
CA VAL A 85 3.01 -6.22 -4.41
C VAL A 85 2.96 -7.69 -4.00
N PHE A 86 2.30 -8.51 -4.80
CA PHE A 86 2.21 -9.95 -4.57
C PHE A 86 3.18 -10.66 -5.51
N HIS A 87 4.23 -11.27 -4.95
CA HIS A 87 5.21 -12.07 -5.69
C HIS A 87 4.79 -13.54 -5.70
N LYS A 88 5.06 -14.28 -6.79
CA LYS A 88 4.77 -15.73 -6.86
C LYS A 88 5.52 -16.54 -5.79
N THR A 89 6.65 -16.04 -5.29
CA THR A 89 7.57 -16.75 -4.39
C THR A 89 7.39 -16.40 -2.91
N GLN A 90 6.59 -15.38 -2.56
CA GLN A 90 6.35 -15.03 -1.16
C GLN A 90 5.22 -15.86 -0.55
N GLN A 91 5.50 -17.15 -0.33
CA GLN A 91 4.91 -17.86 0.81
C GLN A 91 5.83 -17.58 2.00
N ALA A 92 5.34 -16.78 2.95
CA ALA A 92 5.87 -16.57 4.30
C ALA A 92 7.33 -16.08 4.44
N VAL A 93 7.55 -14.75 4.51
CA VAL A 93 8.42 -14.15 5.54
C VAL A 93 7.99 -12.69 5.72
N GLN A 94 7.28 -12.38 6.80
CA GLN A 94 7.50 -11.22 7.68
C GLN A 94 6.42 -11.23 8.78
N GLU A 95 6.45 -12.26 9.63
CA GLU A 95 6.07 -12.07 11.02
C GLU A 95 7.25 -11.35 11.69
N PRO A 96 7.05 -10.19 12.33
CA PRO A 96 8.05 -9.68 13.26
C PRO A 96 8.10 -10.67 14.43
N THR A 97 9.28 -11.24 14.61
CA THR A 97 9.68 -11.99 15.79
C THR A 97 9.22 -11.26 17.05
N ARG A 98 8.13 -11.73 17.67
CA ARG A 98 7.85 -11.45 19.08
C ARG A 98 7.99 -12.75 19.83
N SER A 99 9.20 -12.99 20.33
CA SER A 99 9.47 -13.96 21.37
C SER A 99 8.41 -13.85 22.46
N HIS A 100 7.60 -14.89 22.65
CA HIS A 100 6.94 -15.10 23.94
C HIS A 100 6.71 -16.59 24.20
N VAL A 101 7.69 -17.15 24.93
CA VAL A 101 7.55 -18.10 26.03
C VAL A 101 6.61 -19.30 25.81
N THR A 102 7.26 -20.47 25.73
CA THR A 102 6.76 -21.80 26.09
C THR A 102 5.56 -21.77 27.04
N ALA A 103 4.38 -22.11 26.54
CA ALA A 103 3.23 -22.42 27.37
C ALA A 103 3.52 -23.67 28.19
N LYS A 104 3.92 -23.49 29.46
CA LYS A 104 3.71 -24.51 30.48
C LYS A 104 2.28 -24.32 31.00
N THR A 105 1.47 -25.35 30.78
CA THR A 105 0.20 -25.60 31.44
C THR A 105 0.32 -25.38 32.95
N VAL A 106 -0.47 -24.47 33.50
CA VAL A 106 -0.89 -24.52 34.91
C VAL A 106 -2.34 -24.05 35.00
N GLU A 107 -3.21 -24.99 35.28
CA GLU A 107 -4.57 -24.80 35.78
C GLU A 107 -4.49 -24.30 37.23
N SER A 108 -5.13 -23.18 37.58
CA SER A 108 -5.67 -22.98 38.94
C SER A 108 -6.37 -21.65 39.12
N ALA A 109 -7.58 -21.78 39.69
CA ALA A 109 -8.22 -20.96 40.72
C ALA A 109 -8.18 -19.42 40.57
N GLY A 110 -9.39 -18.87 40.41
CA GLY A 110 -9.62 -17.44 40.30
C GLY A 110 -9.35 -16.63 41.57
N CYS A 111 -9.62 -15.33 41.46
CA CYS A 111 -10.04 -14.50 42.58
C CYS A 111 -10.62 -13.20 42.01
N GLY A 112 -11.85 -12.88 42.41
CA GLY A 112 -12.44 -11.57 42.19
C GLY A 112 -11.80 -10.54 43.11
N CYS A 113 -11.62 -9.31 42.61
CA CYS A 113 -11.42 -8.13 43.43
C CYS A 113 -12.15 -6.96 42.76
N VAL A 114 -13.15 -6.45 43.47
CA VAL A 114 -13.77 -5.12 43.33
C VAL A 114 -12.74 -4.00 43.62
N ILE A 115 -13.13 -2.73 43.37
CA ILE A 115 -12.69 -1.43 43.96
C ILE A 115 -12.69 -0.38 42.82
N CYS A 116 -13.37 0.78 42.87
CA CYS A 116 -14.01 1.54 43.96
C CYS A 116 -15.18 2.35 43.40
#